data_AF-A0A4Q3XV08-F1
#
_entry.id   AF-A0A4Q3XV08-F1
#
_cell.length_a   1.000
_cell.length_b   1.000
_cell.length_c   1.000
_cell.angle_alpha   90.00
_cell.angle_beta   90.00
_cell.angle_gamma   90.00
#
_symmetry.space_group_name_H-M   'P 1'
#
loop_
_entity.id
_entity.type
_entity.pdbx_description
1 polymer ?
#
loop_
_entity_poly.entity_id
_entity_poly.type
_entity_poly.pdbx_seq_one_letter_code
_entity_poly.pdbx_strand_id
1 'polypeptide(L)'
;MDVASAAVLTLLAEREVGATICPSEVARKIAAEGSANDAGVWRTVMPAIHAAVDDLVNQGTIRLSWKGRALTERSGPYRIASADGSLWDTRK
;
A
#
# COMPACT_ATOMS: atom_id res chain seq x y z
N MET A 1 15.47 1.05 -1.22
CA MET A 1 14.01 1.24 -1.11
C MET A 1 13.65 2.43 -1.97
N ASP A 2 12.76 2.25 -2.94
CA ASP A 2 12.30 3.33 -3.84
C ASP A 2 11.24 4.22 -3.17
N VAL A 3 10.87 5.32 -3.85
CA VAL A 3 9.89 6.31 -3.35
C VAL A 3 8.51 5.70 -3.13
N ALA A 4 8.05 4.78 -3.97
CA ALA A 4 6.74 4.17 -3.83
C ALA A 4 6.70 3.19 -2.65
N SER A 5 7.75 2.37 -2.48
CA SER A 5 7.90 1.50 -1.30
C SER A 5 7.94 2.31 0.00
N ALA A 6 8.72 3.39 0.02
CA ALA A 6 8.79 4.28 1.18
C ALA A 6 7.42 4.91 1.49
N ALA A 7 6.72 5.42 0.48
CA ALA A 7 5.41 6.04 0.65
C ALA A 7 4.35 5.04 1.19
N VAL A 8 4.37 3.79 0.75
CA VAL A 8 3.51 2.72 1.29
C VAL A 8 3.76 2.54 2.79
N LEU A 9 5.02 2.36 3.18
CA LEU A 9 5.38 2.08 4.58
C LEU A 9 5.14 3.30 5.48
N THR A 10 5.44 4.51 5.02
CA THR A 10 5.15 5.74 5.76
C THR A 10 3.65 5.89 5.99
N LEU A 11 2.81 5.68 4.97
CA LEU A 11 1.36 5.75 5.16
C LEU A 11 0.83 4.68 6.10
N LEU A 12 1.41 3.48 6.08
CA LEU A 12 1.02 2.44 7.04
C LEU A 12 1.44 2.79 8.47
N ALA A 13 2.62 3.37 8.65
CA ALA A 13 3.14 3.79 9.95
C ALA A 13 2.36 4.97 10.56
N GLU A 14 1.78 5.84 9.72
CA GLU A 14 0.90 6.94 10.14
C GLU A 14 -0.51 6.45 10.58
N ARG A 15 -0.84 5.19 10.36
CA ARG A 15 -2.17 4.62 10.65
C ARG A 15 -2.15 3.79 11.93
N GLU A 16 -3.32 3.65 12.54
CA GLU A 16 -3.58 2.72 13.64
C GLU A 16 -3.21 1.28 13.26
N VAL A 17 -2.76 0.49 14.24
CA VAL A 17 -2.41 -0.93 14.03
C VAL A 17 -3.61 -1.69 13.45
N GLY A 18 -3.37 -2.41 12.34
CA GLY A 18 -4.41 -3.18 11.64
C GLY A 18 -5.26 -2.36 10.66
N ALA A 19 -5.06 -1.04 10.58
CA ALA A 19 -5.66 -0.23 9.53
C ALA A 19 -5.10 -0.59 8.14
N THR A 20 -5.85 -0.24 7.10
CA THR A 20 -5.43 -0.46 5.71
C THR A 20 -5.44 0.84 4.93
N ILE A 21 -4.61 0.88 3.89
CA ILE A 21 -4.60 1.94 2.87
C ILE A 21 -4.92 1.36 1.49
N CYS A 22 -5.23 2.22 0.51
CA CYS A 22 -5.34 1.82 -0.89
C CYS A 22 -4.23 2.44 -1.76
N PRO A 23 -3.95 1.89 -2.96
CA PRO A 23 -2.88 2.38 -3.84
C PRO A 23 -3.04 3.85 -4.24
N SER A 24 -4.28 4.30 -4.39
CA SER A 24 -4.55 5.70 -4.76
C SER A 24 -4.20 6.70 -3.64
N GLU A 25 -4.22 6.28 -2.37
CA GLU A 25 -3.75 7.12 -1.25
C GLU A 25 -2.22 7.29 -1.33
N VAL A 26 -1.50 6.21 -1.62
CA VAL A 26 -0.04 6.23 -1.84
C VAL A 26 0.30 7.17 -3.00
N ALA A 27 -0.42 7.03 -4.12
CA ALA A 27 -0.21 7.87 -5.30
C ALA A 27 -0.41 9.37 -5.01
N ARG A 28 -1.43 9.71 -4.22
CA ARG A 28 -1.69 11.09 -3.81
C ARG A 28 -0.60 11.64 -2.90
N LYS A 29 -0.05 10.83 -1.99
CA LYS A 29 1.09 11.24 -1.13
C LYS A 29 2.32 11.56 -1.99
N ILE A 30 2.69 10.67 -2.91
CA ILE A 30 3.83 10.88 -3.82
C ILE A 30 3.63 12.15 -4.67
N ALA A 31 2.43 12.37 -5.21
CA ALA A 31 2.14 13.56 -6.02
C ALA A 31 2.20 14.85 -5.19
N ALA A 32 1.73 14.84 -3.94
CA ALA A 32 1.77 15.98 -3.04
C ALA A 32 3.21 16.37 -2.64
N GLU A 33 4.10 15.38 -2.48
CA GLU A 33 5.52 15.61 -2.15
C GLU A 33 6.34 16.11 -3.36
N GLY A 34 5.91 15.81 -4.58
CA GLY A 34 6.62 16.15 -5.83
C GLY A 34 6.42 17.57 -6.37
N SER A 35 5.73 18.46 -5.67
CA SER A 35 5.39 19.83 -6.14
C SER A 35 4.56 19.88 -7.43
N ALA A 36 3.94 18.76 -7.82
CA ALA A 36 3.10 18.67 -9.00
C ALA A 36 1.64 18.87 -8.59
N ASN A 37 1.18 20.13 -8.60
CA ASN A 37 -0.23 20.51 -8.36
C ASN A 37 -1.19 20.05 -9.48
N ASP A 38 -0.77 19.14 -10.36
CA ASP A 38 -1.58 18.66 -11.45
C ASP A 38 -2.29 17.36 -11.04
N ALA A 39 -3.62 17.42 -10.99
CA ALA A 39 -4.50 16.34 -10.54
C ALA A 39 -4.40 15.06 -11.40
N GLY A 40 -3.66 15.08 -12.51
CA GLY A 40 -3.34 13.93 -13.35
C GLY A 40 -2.09 13.15 -12.95
N VAL A 41 -1.11 13.75 -12.25
CA VAL A 41 0.22 13.16 -12.01
C VAL A 41 0.14 11.89 -11.15
N TRP A 42 -0.78 11.84 -10.18
CA TRP A 42 -0.88 10.66 -9.32
C TRP A 42 -1.22 9.37 -10.08
N ARG A 43 -1.84 9.46 -11.26
CA ARG A 43 -2.12 8.27 -12.07
C ARG A 43 -0.87 7.72 -12.75
N THR A 44 0.10 8.57 -13.08
CA THR A 44 1.32 8.16 -13.79
C THR A 44 2.25 7.33 -12.91
N VAL A 45 2.17 7.48 -11.59
CA VAL A 45 2.96 6.72 -10.62
C VAL A 45 2.35 5.35 -10.26
N MET A 46 1.13 5.05 -10.71
CA MET A 46 0.43 3.80 -10.36
C MET A 46 1.21 2.52 -10.71
N PRO A 47 1.87 2.41 -11.89
CA PRO A 47 2.69 1.23 -12.20
C PRO A 47 3.85 1.02 -11.21
N ALA A 48 4.50 2.10 -10.77
CA ALA A 48 5.58 2.04 -9.79
C ALA A 48 5.06 1.59 -8.42
N ILE A 49 3.87 2.05 -8.03
CA ILE A 49 3.20 1.63 -6.78
C ILE A 49 2.84 0.14 -6.84
N HIS A 50 2.34 -0.34 -7.98
CA HIS A 50 2.04 -1.77 -8.14
C HIS A 50 3.29 -2.63 -8.00
N ALA A 51 4.40 -2.24 -8.65
CA ALA A 51 5.68 -2.94 -8.51
C ALA A 51 6.18 -2.96 -7.06
N ALA A 52 6.17 -1.79 -6.40
CA ALA A 52 6.55 -1.69 -4.99
C ALA A 52 5.67 -2.55 -4.06
N VAL A 53 4.37 -2.60 -4.30
CA VAL A 53 3.46 -3.46 -3.54
C VAL A 53 3.79 -4.92 -3.76
N ASP A 54 4.00 -5.34 -5.01
CA ASP A 54 4.32 -6.73 -5.35
C ASP A 54 5.64 -7.15 -4.65
N ASP A 55 6.65 -6.27 -4.66
CA ASP A 55 7.94 -6.49 -3.97
C ASP A 55 7.80 -6.58 -2.44
N LEU A 56 7.01 -5.69 -1.83
CA LEU A 56 6.80 -5.68 -0.38
C LEU A 56 5.96 -6.87 0.10
N VAL A 57 5.04 -7.39 -0.73
CA VAL A 57 4.32 -8.63 -0.47
C VAL A 57 5.27 -9.81 -0.52
N ASN A 58 6.14 -9.88 -1.54
CA ASN A 58 7.15 -10.94 -1.67
C ASN A 58 8.14 -10.95 -0.49
N GLN A 59 8.43 -9.78 0.08
CA GLN A 59 9.26 -9.63 1.29
C GLN A 59 8.52 -9.96 2.60
N GLY A 60 7.19 -10.15 2.55
CA GLY A 60 6.36 -10.38 3.74
C GLY A 60 6.20 -9.15 4.63
N THR A 61 6.56 -7.95 4.15
CA THR A 61 6.47 -6.70 4.92
C THR A 61 5.04 -6.16 4.98
N ILE A 62 4.23 -6.44 3.95
CA ILE A 62 2.83 -6.04 3.87
C ILE A 62 1.95 -7.23 3.52
N ARG A 63 0.64 -7.06 3.74
CA ARG A 63 -0.38 -8.02 3.33
C ARG A 63 -1.48 -7.32 2.54
N LEU A 64 -2.09 -8.08 1.63
CA LEU A 64 -3.17 -7.60 0.79
C LEU A 64 -4.51 -8.18 1.23
N SER A 65 -5.57 -7.40 1.07
CA SER A 65 -6.93 -7.89 1.23
C SER A 65 -7.92 -7.22 0.29
N TRP A 66 -9.03 -7.89 0.01
CA TRP A 66 -10.16 -7.34 -0.72
C TRP A 66 -11.47 -7.92 -0.19
N LYS A 67 -12.45 -7.04 0.08
CA LYS A 67 -13.75 -7.41 0.68
C LYS A 67 -13.60 -8.34 1.91
N GLY A 68 -12.63 -8.03 2.77
CA GLY A 68 -12.35 -8.79 4.00
C GLY A 68 -11.65 -10.14 3.80
N ARG A 69 -11.26 -10.50 2.57
CA ARG A 69 -10.47 -11.71 2.29
C ARG A 69 -9.02 -11.35 2.04
N ALA A 70 -8.09 -12.15 2.58
CA ALA A 70 -6.67 -12.03 2.28
C ALA A 70 -6.42 -12.36 0.79
N LEU A 71 -5.46 -11.64 0.20
CA LEU A 71 -4.97 -11.90 -1.15
C LEU A 71 -3.48 -12.23 -1.08
N THR A 72 -3.06 -13.26 -1.82
CA THR A 72 -1.65 -13.63 -1.97
C THR A 72 -0.92 -12.79 -3.00
N GLU A 73 -1.67 -12.26 -3.97
CA GLU A 73 -1.18 -11.41 -5.04
C GLU A 73 -2.19 -10.30 -5.33
N ARG A 74 -1.72 -9.25 -6.00
CA ARG A 74 -2.54 -8.11 -6.36
C ARG A 74 -3.53 -8.47 -7.46
N SER A 75 -4.83 -8.40 -7.15
CA SER A 75 -5.91 -8.64 -8.11
C SER A 75 -7.06 -7.65 -7.91
N GLY A 76 -7.49 -7.00 -9.00
CA GLY A 76 -8.56 -6.00 -8.95
C GLY A 76 -8.29 -4.87 -7.94
N PRO A 77 -9.32 -4.29 -7.33
CA PRO A 77 -9.15 -3.40 -6.18
C PRO A 77 -8.63 -4.16 -4.96
N TYR A 78 -7.74 -3.54 -4.20
CA TYR A 78 -7.16 -4.15 -3.01
C TYR A 78 -6.81 -3.12 -1.94
N ARG A 79 -6.62 -3.62 -0.72
CA ARG A 79 -6.21 -2.88 0.48
C ARG A 79 -4.86 -3.42 0.94
N ILE A 80 -4.01 -2.53 1.42
CA ILE A 80 -2.66 -2.83 1.90
C ILE A 80 -2.66 -2.64 3.42
N ALA A 81 -2.14 -3.62 4.16
CA ALA A 81 -1.90 -3.55 5.60
C ALA A 81 -0.43 -3.88 5.92
N SER A 82 0.09 -3.37 7.03
CA SER A 82 1.37 -3.83 7.57
C SER A 82 1.27 -5.28 8.01
N ALA A 83 2.33 -6.08 7.79
CA ALA A 83 2.40 -7.45 8.29
C ALA A 83 2.49 -7.51 9.83
N ASP A 84 3.01 -6.46 10.47
CA ASP A 84 3.22 -6.36 11.93
C ASP A 84 1.90 -6.19 12.71
N GLY A 85 0.83 -5.74 12.07
CA GLY A 85 -0.50 -5.58 12.66
C GLY A 85 -1.23 -6.90 12.92
N SER A 86 -0.50 -7.95 13.31
CA SER A 86 -0.91 -9.37 13.44
C SER A 86 -1.95 -9.68 14.52
N LEU A 87 -2.91 -8.78 14.77
CA LEU A 87 -4.15 -9.12 15.49
C LEU A 87 -5.14 -9.93 14.62
N TRP A 88 -4.76 -10.33 13.40
CA TRP A 88 -5.62 -11.15 12.54
C TRP A 88 -5.34 -12.66 12.64
N ASP A 89 -4.23 -13.08 13.27
CA ASP A 89 -3.80 -14.48 13.37
C ASP A 89 -3.93 -15.06 14.80
N THR A 90 -5.12 -14.93 15.40
CA THR A 90 -5.53 -15.68 16.60
C THR A 90 -6.86 -16.41 16.44
N ARG A 91 -7.30 -16.67 15.20
CA ARG A 91 -8.44 -17.56 14.92
C ARG A 91 -8.02 -18.73 14.04
N LYS A 92 -7.30 -19.67 14.65
CA LYS A 92 -7.42 -21.09 14.34
C LYS A 92 -7.55 -21.88 15.63
#